data_AF-A0A8J3HNL6-F1
#
_entry.id   AF-A0A8J3HNL6-F1
#
_cell.length_a   1.000
_cell.length_b   1.000
_cell.length_c   1.000
_cell.angle_alpha   90.00
_cell.angle_beta   90.00
_cell.angle_gamma   90.00
#
_symmetry.space_group_name_H-M   'P 1'
#
loop_
_entity.id
_entity.type
_entity.pdbx_description
1 polymer ?
#
loop_
_entity_poly.entity_id
_entity_poly.type
_entity_poly.pdbx_seq_one_letter_code
_entity_poly.pdbx_strand_id
1 'polypeptide(L)'
;MRRFLPFLPVLPLAALLLLLPGCGGSGAALPPPPSAAPDSPGPQASPVAGQWPTPADCVFYDPARLRVGYEAGVYTVADGATPVLRLHGGPGAASGGQGLALAQRYRRHCYVGRGNAREDGDTFVFDYWLDPSGRAAVIEGEQDNCSAYEPGHLIVEDMGHGDGWRVKDHDHILHVFDTEADARAGSRVLANYHRICFLGGYDGEAQEVVTYFP
;
A
#
# COMPACT_ATOMS: atom_id res chain seq x y z
N MET A 1 18.92 22.58 36.37
CA MET A 1 20.12 21.76 36.66
C MET A 1 20.49 21.01 35.39
N ARG A 2 21.55 21.44 34.70
CA ARG A 2 22.00 20.87 33.41
C ARG A 2 22.75 19.57 33.67
N ARG A 3 22.23 18.44 33.16
CA ARG A 3 22.92 17.14 33.20
C ARG A 3 23.85 17.04 31.98
N PHE A 4 25.15 16.97 32.27
CA PHE A 4 26.20 16.57 31.32
C PHE A 4 26.02 15.07 31.01
N LEU A 5 25.92 14.73 29.72
CA LEU A 5 26.05 13.36 29.23
C LEU A 5 27.51 13.12 28.82
N PRO A 6 28.09 11.94 29.12
CA PRO A 6 29.48 11.64 28.81
C PRO A 6 29.66 11.29 27.32
N PHE A 7 30.74 11.81 26.75
CA PHE A 7 31.29 11.45 25.44
C PHE A 7 31.59 9.94 25.38
N LEU A 8 31.07 9.27 24.35
CA LEU A 8 31.50 7.92 23.96
C LEU A 8 32.69 8.02 22.97
N PRO A 9 33.67 7.10 23.05
CA PRO A 9 34.85 7.12 22.20
C PRO A 9 34.53 6.60 20.79
N VAL A 10 35.06 7.29 19.79
CA VAL A 10 35.08 6.90 18.38
C VAL A 10 36.11 5.77 18.20
N LEU A 11 35.66 4.60 17.74
CA LEU A 11 36.53 3.50 17.33
C LEU A 11 36.87 3.64 15.83
N PRO A 12 38.13 3.44 15.41
CA PRO A 12 38.51 3.47 14.01
C PRO A 12 38.15 2.15 13.32
N LEU A 13 37.43 2.23 12.20
CA LEU A 13 37.23 1.10 11.29
C LEU A 13 38.53 0.81 10.54
N ALA A 14 39.10 -0.38 10.74
CA ALA A 14 40.20 -0.89 9.95
C ALA A 14 39.70 -1.33 8.57
N ALA A 15 40.20 -0.65 7.53
CA ALA A 15 40.00 -1.02 6.13
C ALA A 15 40.81 -2.28 5.79
N LEU A 16 40.12 -3.38 5.47
CA LEU A 16 40.72 -4.59 4.94
C LEU A 16 40.55 -4.58 3.41
N LEU A 17 41.55 -4.05 2.72
CA LEU A 17 41.68 -4.12 1.25
C LEU A 17 42.13 -5.54 0.87
N LEU A 18 41.22 -6.33 0.28
CA LEU A 18 41.55 -7.59 -0.38
C LEU A 18 41.70 -7.34 -1.89
N LEU A 19 42.95 -7.29 -2.34
CA LEU A 19 43.34 -7.34 -3.75
C LEU A 19 43.27 -8.80 -4.23
N LEU A 20 42.40 -9.07 -5.20
CA LEU A 20 42.40 -10.31 -5.96
C LEU A 20 42.97 -10.06 -7.37
N PRO A 21 43.94 -10.89 -7.84
CA PRO A 21 44.40 -10.88 -9.22
C PRO A 21 43.61 -11.91 -10.04
N GLY A 22 43.40 -11.65 -11.34
CA GLY A 22 43.29 -12.77 -12.28
C GLY A 22 42.47 -12.56 -13.55
N CYS A 23 43.21 -12.58 -14.66
CA CYS A 23 42.89 -13.22 -15.94
C CYS A 23 41.80 -12.61 -16.82
N GLY A 24 42.27 -11.80 -17.78
CA GLY A 24 41.57 -11.52 -19.03
C GLY A 24 41.38 -12.78 -19.88
N GLY A 25 40.15 -12.96 -20.35
CA GLY A 25 39.81 -13.84 -21.45
C GLY A 25 39.15 -13.01 -22.55
N SER A 26 39.84 -12.82 -23.67
CA SER A 26 39.23 -12.30 -24.90
C SER A 26 38.40 -13.42 -25.52
N GLY A 27 37.12 -13.48 -25.14
CA GLY A 27 36.10 -14.26 -25.83
C GLY A 27 35.55 -13.47 -27.01
N ALA A 28 35.63 -14.04 -28.22
CA ALA A 28 35.00 -13.48 -29.40
C ALA A 28 33.49 -13.35 -29.16
N ALA A 29 32.99 -12.11 -29.21
CA ALA A 29 31.58 -11.79 -28.99
C ALA A 29 30.75 -12.37 -30.14
N LEU A 30 29.87 -13.31 -29.83
CA LEU A 30 28.78 -13.70 -30.72
C LEU A 30 27.85 -12.48 -30.89
N PRO A 31 27.28 -12.26 -32.10
CA PRO A 31 26.30 -11.21 -32.30
C PRO A 31 25.11 -11.43 -31.34
N PRO A 32 24.61 -10.36 -30.69
CA PRO A 32 23.45 -10.49 -29.81
C PRO A 32 22.27 -11.06 -30.61
N PRO A 33 21.47 -11.96 -30.02
CA PRO A 33 20.23 -12.39 -30.64
C PRO A 33 19.35 -11.16 -30.93
N PRO A 34 18.57 -11.16 -32.02
CA PRO A 34 17.64 -10.07 -32.30
C PRO A 34 16.73 -9.89 -31.07
N SER A 35 16.68 -8.66 -30.54
CA SER A 35 15.73 -8.29 -29.49
C SER A 35 14.34 -8.63 -29.98
N ALA A 36 13.71 -9.63 -29.35
CA ALA A 36 12.29 -9.88 -29.54
C ALA A 36 11.57 -8.57 -29.21
N ALA A 37 10.80 -8.05 -30.16
CA ALA A 37 9.94 -6.90 -29.91
C ALA A 37 9.02 -7.25 -28.73
N PRO A 38 8.76 -6.32 -27.79
CA PRO A 38 7.81 -6.56 -26.72
C PRO A 38 6.46 -6.91 -27.35
N ASP A 39 5.98 -8.13 -27.07
CA ASP A 39 4.65 -8.56 -27.45
C ASP A 39 3.66 -7.52 -26.91
N SER A 40 2.95 -6.87 -27.83
CA SER A 40 1.89 -5.94 -27.44
C SER A 40 0.86 -6.73 -26.62
N PRO A 41 0.61 -6.36 -25.36
CA PRO A 41 -0.34 -7.10 -24.53
C PRO A 41 -1.71 -7.09 -25.21
N GLY A 42 -2.25 -8.27 -25.46
CA GLY A 42 -3.58 -8.43 -26.03
C GLY A 42 -4.64 -7.72 -25.17
N PRO A 43 -5.83 -7.43 -25.72
CA PRO A 43 -6.90 -6.76 -24.99
C PRO A 43 -7.22 -7.52 -23.71
N GLN A 44 -7.00 -6.86 -22.57
CA GLN A 44 -7.28 -7.43 -21.26
C GLN A 44 -8.79 -7.44 -21.02
N ALA A 45 -9.31 -8.55 -20.50
CA ALA A 45 -10.70 -8.63 -20.06
C ALA A 45 -10.91 -7.78 -18.80
N SER A 46 -11.98 -6.99 -18.77
CA SER A 46 -12.39 -6.25 -17.58
C SER A 46 -12.68 -7.20 -16.41
N PRO A 47 -12.39 -6.80 -15.16
CA PRO A 47 -12.76 -7.58 -13.99
C PRO A 47 -14.29 -7.71 -13.88
N VAL A 48 -14.75 -8.84 -13.34
CA VAL A 48 -16.18 -9.09 -13.07
C VAL A 48 -16.47 -8.77 -11.61
N ALA A 49 -17.48 -7.91 -11.37
CA ALA A 49 -17.95 -7.58 -10.02
C ALA A 49 -18.40 -8.84 -9.26
N GLY A 50 -18.29 -8.82 -7.93
CA GLY A 50 -18.63 -9.93 -7.03
C GLY A 50 -17.51 -10.94 -6.82
N GLN A 51 -16.36 -10.78 -7.48
CA GLN A 51 -15.18 -11.62 -7.26
C GLN A 51 -14.20 -10.93 -6.31
N TRP A 52 -13.82 -11.62 -5.24
CA TRP A 52 -12.82 -11.17 -4.28
C TRP A 52 -11.46 -11.84 -4.53
N PRO A 53 -10.33 -11.22 -4.14
CA PRO A 53 -9.04 -11.90 -4.13
C PRO A 53 -9.06 -13.19 -3.31
N THR A 54 -8.46 -14.26 -3.82
CA THR A 54 -8.34 -15.55 -3.12
C THR A 54 -6.92 -16.12 -3.26
N PRO A 55 -6.26 -16.53 -2.16
CA PRO A 55 -6.69 -16.34 -0.77
C PRO A 55 -6.68 -14.85 -0.37
N ALA A 56 -7.65 -14.45 0.46
CA ALA A 56 -7.69 -13.09 0.98
C ALA A 56 -6.73 -12.96 2.18
N ASP A 57 -5.88 -11.94 2.15
CA ASP A 57 -4.95 -11.64 3.23
C ASP A 57 -5.57 -10.65 4.21
N CYS A 58 -6.09 -11.13 5.34
CA CYS A 58 -6.95 -10.35 6.23
C CYS A 58 -6.58 -10.45 7.71
N VAL A 59 -6.81 -9.34 8.42
CA VAL A 59 -6.84 -9.24 9.88
C VAL A 59 -8.32 -9.19 10.32
N PHE A 60 -8.66 -10.05 11.27
CA PHE A 60 -9.99 -10.11 11.91
C PHE A 60 -9.92 -9.45 13.28
N TYR A 61 -10.95 -8.68 13.64
CA TYR A 61 -10.99 -7.95 14.91
C TYR A 61 -12.44 -7.73 15.39
N ASP A 62 -12.62 -7.39 16.67
CA ASP A 62 -13.92 -7.00 17.21
C ASP A 62 -14.09 -5.46 17.13
N PRO A 63 -15.00 -4.94 16.27
CA PRO A 63 -15.20 -3.51 16.14
C PRO A 63 -15.64 -2.83 17.44
N ALA A 64 -16.29 -3.55 18.37
CA ALA A 64 -16.76 -2.99 19.65
C ALA A 64 -15.61 -2.75 20.65
N ARG A 65 -14.47 -3.44 20.47
CA ARG A 65 -13.32 -3.38 21.37
C ARG A 65 -12.22 -2.44 20.91
N LEU A 66 -12.34 -1.86 19.72
CA LEU A 66 -11.32 -0.99 19.15
C LEU A 66 -10.98 0.19 20.06
N ARG A 67 -9.68 0.50 20.11
CA ARG A 67 -9.10 1.65 20.82
C ARG A 67 -8.14 2.38 19.89
N VAL A 68 -8.05 3.69 20.08
CA VAL A 68 -7.05 4.55 19.43
C VAL A 68 -5.94 4.85 20.43
N GLY A 69 -4.70 4.61 20.01
CA GLY A 69 -3.49 5.14 20.62
C GLY A 69 -2.82 6.17 19.71
N TYR A 70 -2.02 7.05 20.29
CA TYR A 70 -1.21 8.01 19.53
C TYR A 70 0.22 7.99 20.06
N GLU A 71 1.19 7.77 19.16
CA GLU A 71 2.61 7.77 19.49
C GLU A 71 3.41 8.28 18.29
N ALA A 72 4.35 9.21 18.55
CA ALA A 72 5.33 9.69 17.56
C ALA A 72 4.74 10.09 16.18
N GLY A 73 3.59 10.78 16.15
CA GLY A 73 2.98 11.23 14.88
C GLY A 73 2.12 10.18 14.19
N VAL A 74 1.85 9.05 14.85
CA VAL A 74 1.06 7.95 14.30
C VAL A 74 -0.10 7.63 15.24
N TYR A 75 -1.30 7.63 14.68
CA TYR A 75 -2.48 7.06 15.29
C TYR A 75 -2.54 5.57 14.99
N THR A 76 -2.74 4.75 16.01
CA THR A 76 -2.91 3.30 15.86
C THR A 76 -4.29 2.90 16.38
N VAL A 77 -5.09 2.26 15.53
CA VAL A 77 -6.36 1.63 15.91
C VAL A 77 -6.09 0.14 16.14
N ALA A 78 -6.43 -0.36 17.33
CA ALA A 78 -6.15 -1.74 17.72
C ALA A 78 -7.31 -2.41 18.47
N ASP A 79 -7.42 -3.73 18.32
CA ASP A 79 -8.21 -4.59 19.21
C ASP A 79 -7.26 -5.31 20.18
N GLY A 80 -7.20 -4.83 21.42
CA GLY A 80 -6.22 -5.31 22.39
C GLY A 80 -4.79 -5.05 21.91
N ALA A 81 -4.02 -6.12 21.68
CA ALA A 81 -2.64 -6.06 21.21
C ALA A 81 -2.52 -6.16 19.67
N THR A 82 -3.62 -6.37 18.95
CA THR A 82 -3.62 -6.55 17.50
C THR A 82 -3.84 -5.20 16.82
N PRO A 83 -2.82 -4.63 16.14
CA PRO A 83 -3.02 -3.43 15.33
C PRO A 83 -3.93 -3.77 14.14
N VAL A 84 -4.91 -2.91 13.90
CA VAL A 84 -5.84 -3.01 12.76
C VAL A 84 -5.48 -1.98 11.70
N LEU A 85 -5.17 -0.76 12.14
CA LEU A 85 -4.91 0.37 11.26
C LEU A 85 -3.87 1.32 11.86
N ARG A 86 -3.03 1.89 11.00
CA ARG A 86 -2.11 2.98 11.35
C ARG A 86 -2.34 4.16 10.40
N LEU A 87 -2.27 5.36 10.94
CA LEU A 87 -2.50 6.60 10.21
C LEU A 87 -1.55 7.67 10.72
N HIS A 88 -0.82 8.32 9.81
CA HIS A 88 -0.05 9.50 10.15
C HIS A 88 -0.96 10.70 10.48
N GLY A 89 -0.53 11.52 11.43
CA GLY A 89 -1.22 12.75 11.78
C GLY A 89 -0.60 13.45 12.99
N GLY A 90 -0.79 14.77 13.07
CA GLY A 90 -0.36 15.54 14.24
C GLY A 90 -1.23 15.29 15.47
N PRO A 91 -0.75 15.62 16.69
CA PRO A 91 -1.56 15.52 17.89
C PRO A 91 -2.85 16.33 17.76
N GLY A 92 -4.00 15.68 18.00
CA GLY A 92 -5.31 16.31 17.89
C GLY A 92 -5.90 16.37 16.47
N ALA A 93 -5.22 15.80 15.48
CA ALA A 93 -5.78 15.66 14.14
C ALA A 93 -6.98 14.70 14.13
N ALA A 94 -7.88 14.90 13.16
CA ALA A 94 -9.06 14.07 12.98
C ALA A 94 -8.72 12.62 12.55
N SER A 95 -7.50 12.36 12.03
CA SER A 95 -7.06 11.06 11.50
C SER A 95 -7.34 9.90 12.44
N GLY A 96 -7.05 10.04 13.74
CA GLY A 96 -7.32 8.99 14.71
C GLY A 96 -8.81 8.67 14.87
N GLY A 97 -9.66 9.70 14.91
CA GLY A 97 -11.12 9.53 14.97
C GLY A 97 -11.69 8.94 13.70
N GLN A 98 -11.22 9.40 12.53
CA GLN A 98 -11.60 8.88 11.22
C GLN A 98 -11.22 7.40 11.06
N GLY A 99 -9.99 7.02 11.42
CA GLY A 99 -9.52 5.64 11.38
C GLY A 99 -10.31 4.73 12.31
N LEU A 100 -10.64 5.19 13.52
CA LEU A 100 -11.52 4.45 14.43
C LEU A 100 -12.91 4.27 13.83
N ALA A 101 -13.51 5.33 13.30
CA ALA A 101 -14.84 5.27 12.68
C ALA A 101 -14.87 4.28 11.51
N LEU A 102 -13.87 4.31 10.63
CA LEU A 102 -13.72 3.36 9.52
C LEU A 102 -13.64 1.92 10.04
N ALA A 103 -12.69 1.63 10.93
CA ALA A 103 -12.50 0.28 11.45
C ALA A 103 -13.75 -0.23 12.18
N GLN A 104 -14.53 0.64 12.83
CA GLN A 104 -15.79 0.27 13.47
C GLN A 104 -16.89 -0.15 12.48
N ARG A 105 -16.86 0.30 11.22
CA ARG A 105 -17.86 -0.08 10.19
C ARG A 105 -17.69 -1.52 9.70
N TYR A 106 -16.54 -2.13 9.92
CA TYR A 106 -16.17 -3.42 9.35
C TYR A 106 -15.67 -4.41 10.42
N ARG A 107 -15.52 -5.69 10.04
CA ARG A 107 -14.98 -6.74 10.92
C ARG A 107 -13.67 -7.33 10.39
N ARG A 108 -13.30 -6.97 9.16
CA ARG A 108 -12.10 -7.45 8.48
C ARG A 108 -11.42 -6.31 7.75
N HIS A 109 -10.12 -6.22 7.98
CA HIS A 109 -9.21 -5.38 7.22
C HIS A 109 -8.30 -6.29 6.39
N CYS A 110 -8.34 -6.14 5.07
CA CYS A 110 -7.66 -7.01 4.14
C CYS A 110 -6.74 -6.23 3.23
N TYR A 111 -5.78 -6.94 2.63
CA TYR A 111 -4.69 -6.34 1.88
C TYR A 111 -4.41 -7.08 0.59
N VAL A 112 -3.86 -6.36 -0.38
CA VAL A 112 -3.18 -6.89 -1.57
C VAL A 112 -1.76 -6.33 -1.58
N GLY A 113 -0.76 -7.14 -1.91
CA GLY A 113 0.64 -6.69 -2.01
C GLY A 113 1.44 -6.62 -0.70
N ARG A 114 0.92 -7.11 0.44
CA ARG A 114 1.71 -7.17 1.69
C ARG A 114 2.96 -8.03 1.54
N GLY A 115 4.04 -7.62 2.20
CA GLY A 115 5.32 -8.33 2.15
C GLY A 115 6.17 -7.99 0.93
N ASN A 116 5.82 -6.92 0.20
CA ASN A 116 6.67 -6.34 -0.83
C ASN A 116 8.06 -6.00 -0.27
N ALA A 117 9.11 -6.41 -0.98
CA ALA A 117 10.51 -6.26 -0.58
C ALA A 117 11.20 -4.99 -1.14
N ARG A 118 10.47 -4.12 -1.84
CA ARG A 118 10.98 -2.81 -2.28
C ARG A 118 11.25 -1.89 -1.10
N GLU A 119 12.11 -0.90 -1.32
CA GLU A 119 12.45 0.13 -0.32
C GLU A 119 11.19 0.83 0.23
N ASP A 120 10.23 1.14 -0.63
CA ASP A 120 8.93 1.74 -0.27
C ASP A 120 7.78 0.75 -0.44
N GLY A 121 7.97 -0.49 -0.01
CA GLY A 121 7.01 -1.59 -0.24
C GLY A 121 5.56 -1.28 0.19
N ASP A 122 5.39 -0.50 1.27
CA ASP A 122 4.08 -0.11 1.80
C ASP A 122 3.27 0.77 0.84
N THR A 123 3.91 1.49 -0.09
CA THR A 123 3.21 2.31 -1.10
C THR A 123 2.47 1.49 -2.15
N PHE A 124 2.80 0.20 -2.25
CA PHE A 124 2.18 -0.77 -3.16
C PHE A 124 1.16 -1.67 -2.45
N VAL A 125 0.90 -1.43 -1.16
CA VAL A 125 -0.09 -2.18 -0.39
C VAL A 125 -1.45 -1.52 -0.56
N PHE A 126 -2.43 -2.33 -0.94
CA PHE A 126 -3.79 -1.87 -1.14
C PHE A 126 -4.72 -2.43 -0.07
N ASP A 127 -5.20 -1.53 0.79
CA ASP A 127 -6.17 -1.81 1.85
C ASP A 127 -7.61 -1.90 1.34
N TYR A 128 -8.35 -2.88 1.84
CA TYR A 128 -9.80 -2.99 1.62
C TYR A 128 -10.50 -3.62 2.82
N TRP A 129 -11.79 -3.28 2.98
CA TRP A 129 -12.54 -3.59 4.18
C TRP A 129 -13.74 -4.48 3.86
N LEU A 130 -13.93 -5.52 4.67
CA LEU A 130 -14.96 -6.53 4.46
C LEU A 130 -15.80 -6.75 5.72
N ASP A 131 -16.92 -7.45 5.52
CA ASP A 131 -17.85 -7.89 6.56
C ASP A 131 -18.36 -6.72 7.41
N PRO A 132 -19.33 -5.93 6.89
CA PRO A 132 -19.91 -4.81 7.62
C PRO A 132 -20.34 -5.19 9.03
N SER A 133 -20.00 -4.36 10.01
CA SER A 133 -20.23 -4.65 11.42
C SER A 133 -21.69 -4.44 11.84
N GLY A 134 -22.43 -3.62 11.07
CA GLY A 134 -23.75 -3.08 11.40
C GLY A 134 -23.70 -1.78 12.20
N ARG A 135 -22.52 -1.25 12.52
CA ARG A 135 -22.36 0.01 13.26
C ARG A 135 -22.33 1.20 12.31
N ALA A 136 -23.22 2.17 12.55
CA ALA A 136 -23.19 3.45 11.85
C ALA A 136 -22.17 4.39 12.53
N ALA A 137 -20.92 4.35 12.08
CA ALA A 137 -19.89 5.31 12.48
C ALA A 137 -19.74 6.38 11.40
N VAL A 138 -19.72 7.65 11.79
CA VAL A 138 -19.52 8.78 10.85
C VAL A 138 -18.03 9.03 10.70
N ILE A 139 -17.55 9.05 9.45
CA ILE A 139 -16.19 9.46 9.11
C ILE A 139 -16.25 10.94 8.74
N GLU A 140 -15.61 11.80 9.53
CA GLU A 140 -15.56 13.23 9.26
C GLU A 140 -14.85 13.52 7.93
N GLY A 141 -15.40 14.41 7.10
CA GLY A 141 -14.82 14.78 5.80
C GLY A 141 -14.87 13.66 4.74
N GLU A 142 -15.64 12.59 4.95
CA GLU A 142 -15.74 11.46 4.01
C GLU A 142 -16.07 11.91 2.59
N GLN A 143 -17.07 12.79 2.41
CA GLN A 143 -17.51 13.20 1.07
C GLN A 143 -16.44 13.96 0.28
N ASP A 144 -15.54 14.65 0.97
CA ASP A 144 -14.50 15.48 0.34
C ASP A 144 -13.26 14.65 -0.06
N ASN A 145 -13.11 13.44 0.49
CA ASN A 145 -11.95 12.57 0.29
C ASN A 145 -12.25 11.33 -0.55
N CYS A 146 -13.29 11.41 -1.39
CA CYS A 146 -13.72 10.30 -2.24
C CYS A 146 -13.71 10.70 -3.71
N SER A 147 -13.23 9.77 -4.55
CA SER A 147 -13.26 9.88 -6.01
C SER A 147 -14.15 8.79 -6.60
N ALA A 148 -15.06 9.16 -7.49
CA ALA A 148 -15.85 8.19 -8.26
C ALA A 148 -15.03 7.60 -9.42
N TYR A 149 -15.40 6.39 -9.84
CA TYR A 149 -14.85 5.72 -11.03
C TYR A 149 -15.86 4.72 -11.60
N GLU A 150 -15.62 4.26 -12.83
CA GLU A 150 -16.46 3.26 -13.52
C GLU A 150 -15.82 1.85 -13.48
N PRO A 151 -16.40 0.91 -12.72
CA PRO A 151 -15.85 -0.45 -12.57
C PRO A 151 -15.70 -1.25 -13.86
N GLY A 152 -16.57 -0.99 -14.84
CA GLY A 152 -16.52 -1.64 -16.15
C GLY A 152 -15.33 -1.20 -17.01
N HIS A 153 -14.70 -0.08 -16.67
CA HIS A 153 -13.62 0.57 -17.43
C HIS A 153 -12.25 0.47 -16.72
N LEU A 154 -12.12 -0.40 -15.72
CA LEU A 154 -10.85 -0.62 -15.03
C LEU A 154 -9.82 -1.25 -15.98
N ILE A 155 -8.64 -0.62 -16.08
CA ILE A 155 -7.50 -1.07 -16.88
C ILE A 155 -6.34 -1.40 -15.95
N VAL A 156 -5.71 -2.56 -16.16
CA VAL A 156 -4.46 -2.95 -15.50
C VAL A 156 -3.30 -2.72 -16.47
N GLU A 157 -2.38 -1.83 -16.11
CA GLU A 157 -1.32 -1.38 -17.01
C GLU A 157 0.06 -1.48 -16.35
N ASP A 158 1.04 -2.00 -17.08
CA ASP A 158 2.45 -1.95 -16.70
C ASP A 158 2.95 -0.51 -16.83
N MET A 159 3.57 0.02 -15.78
CA MET A 159 4.16 1.36 -15.80
C MET A 159 5.50 1.42 -16.53
N GLY A 160 6.08 0.26 -16.86
CA GLY A 160 7.39 0.14 -17.48
C GLY A 160 8.53 0.29 -16.48
N HIS A 161 9.76 -0.01 -16.92
CA HIS A 161 11.01 0.22 -16.18
C HIS A 161 11.09 -0.37 -14.76
N GLY A 162 10.19 -1.29 -14.41
CA GLY A 162 10.10 -1.84 -13.06
C GLY A 162 9.37 -0.93 -12.08
N ASP A 163 8.64 0.09 -12.54
CA ASP A 163 7.89 1.03 -11.68
C ASP A 163 6.62 0.41 -11.07
N GLY A 164 6.26 -0.79 -11.51
CA GLY A 164 5.11 -1.54 -11.02
C GLY A 164 3.95 -1.55 -12.00
N TRP A 165 2.77 -1.83 -11.48
CA TRP A 165 1.52 -2.01 -12.21
C TRP A 165 0.44 -1.13 -11.62
N ARG A 166 -0.33 -0.43 -12.45
CA ARG A 166 -1.42 0.43 -11.98
C ARG A 166 -2.78 -0.09 -12.37
N VAL A 167 -3.77 0.19 -11.53
CA VAL A 167 -5.19 0.08 -11.87
C VAL A 167 -5.74 1.48 -12.05
N LYS A 168 -6.37 1.75 -13.20
CA LYS A 168 -6.91 3.08 -13.53
C LYS A 168 -8.29 2.99 -14.19
N ASP A 169 -9.03 4.08 -14.12
CA ASP A 169 -10.22 4.35 -14.93
C ASP A 169 -9.90 5.56 -15.83
N HIS A 170 -9.83 5.36 -17.15
CA HIS A 170 -9.31 6.36 -18.09
C HIS A 170 -7.93 6.90 -17.67
N ASP A 171 -7.83 8.20 -17.35
CA ASP A 171 -6.61 8.87 -16.89
C ASP A 171 -6.51 8.94 -15.35
N HIS A 172 -7.52 8.44 -14.64
CA HIS A 172 -7.58 8.46 -13.18
C HIS A 172 -6.93 7.19 -12.61
N ILE A 173 -5.71 7.34 -12.08
CA ILE A 173 -5.00 6.26 -11.39
C ILE A 173 -5.66 6.03 -10.03
N LEU A 174 -6.14 4.81 -9.79
CA LEU A 174 -6.80 4.45 -8.54
C LEU A 174 -5.81 3.90 -7.52
N HIS A 175 -4.86 3.07 -7.96
CA HIS A 175 -3.78 2.55 -7.12
C HIS A 175 -2.61 1.97 -7.95
N VAL A 176 -1.43 1.89 -7.35
CA VAL A 176 -0.21 1.29 -7.92
C VAL A 176 0.19 0.07 -7.09
N PHE A 177 0.57 -1.00 -7.74
CA PHE A 177 0.91 -2.31 -7.18
C PHE A 177 2.29 -2.74 -7.68
N ASP A 178 2.97 -3.61 -6.94
CA ASP A 178 4.30 -4.09 -7.32
C ASP A 178 4.24 -5.02 -8.54
N THR A 179 3.31 -5.97 -8.49
CA THR A 179 3.21 -7.05 -9.47
C THR A 179 1.91 -6.99 -10.27
N GLU A 180 1.92 -7.57 -11.46
CA GLU A 180 0.71 -7.75 -12.27
C GLU A 180 -0.36 -8.53 -11.51
N ALA A 181 0.05 -9.56 -10.77
CA ALA A 181 -0.84 -10.40 -9.99
C ALA A 181 -1.58 -9.60 -8.92
N ASP A 182 -0.87 -8.71 -8.22
CA ASP A 182 -1.44 -7.80 -7.23
C ASP A 182 -2.37 -6.78 -7.88
N ALA A 183 -1.96 -6.16 -9.00
CA ALA A 183 -2.83 -5.22 -9.72
C ALA A 183 -4.13 -5.89 -10.20
N ARG A 184 -4.05 -7.13 -10.69
CA ARG A 184 -5.24 -7.91 -11.05
C ARG A 184 -6.10 -8.24 -9.83
N ALA A 185 -5.50 -8.49 -8.67
CA ALA A 185 -6.24 -8.69 -7.43
C ALA A 185 -6.92 -7.41 -6.92
N GLY A 186 -6.21 -6.29 -6.92
CA GLY A 186 -6.77 -4.98 -6.58
C GLY A 186 -7.89 -4.55 -7.55
N SER A 187 -7.73 -4.81 -8.84
CA SER A 187 -8.77 -4.57 -9.86
C SER A 187 -10.05 -5.35 -9.58
N ARG A 188 -9.96 -6.60 -9.07
CA ARG A 188 -11.14 -7.36 -8.62
C ARG A 188 -11.82 -6.71 -7.41
N VAL A 189 -11.06 -6.19 -6.44
CA VAL A 189 -11.63 -5.43 -5.32
C VAL A 189 -12.36 -4.19 -5.82
N LEU A 190 -11.69 -3.36 -6.63
CA LEU A 190 -12.25 -2.13 -7.20
C LEU A 190 -13.51 -2.41 -8.04
N ALA A 191 -13.58 -3.55 -8.73
CA ALA A 191 -14.77 -3.92 -9.50
C ALA A 191 -16.06 -4.07 -8.65
N ASN A 192 -15.96 -4.16 -7.32
CA ASN A 192 -17.11 -4.27 -6.42
C ASN A 192 -17.68 -2.92 -5.96
N TYR A 193 -17.05 -1.79 -6.30
CA TYR A 193 -17.41 -0.47 -5.78
C TYR A 193 -17.38 0.59 -6.87
N HIS A 194 -18.03 1.73 -6.65
CA HIS A 194 -18.09 2.83 -7.64
C HIS A 194 -17.36 4.11 -7.17
N ARG A 195 -16.77 4.06 -5.98
CA ARG A 195 -16.07 5.18 -5.32
C ARG A 195 -14.92 4.64 -4.50
N ILE A 196 -13.78 5.32 -4.55
CA ILE A 196 -12.62 5.05 -3.70
C ILE A 196 -12.42 6.26 -2.79
N CYS A 197 -12.21 6.03 -1.50
CA CYS A 197 -12.02 7.09 -0.51
C CYS A 197 -10.71 6.88 0.24
N PHE A 198 -10.16 7.97 0.75
CA PHE A 198 -8.84 7.98 1.37
C PHE A 198 -8.91 8.60 2.76
N LEU A 199 -8.22 7.99 3.73
CA LEU A 199 -7.91 8.59 5.02
C LEU A 199 -6.42 8.88 5.12
N GLY A 200 -6.08 10.00 5.76
CA GLY A 200 -4.72 10.53 5.82
C GLY A 200 -4.60 11.81 5.00
N GLY A 201 -3.57 12.60 5.30
CA GLY A 201 -3.27 13.82 4.55
C GLY A 201 -2.06 13.61 3.64
N TYR A 202 -2.01 14.33 2.53
CA TYR A 202 -0.76 14.52 1.78
C TYR A 202 0.05 15.63 2.44
N ASP A 203 1.22 15.30 3.00
CA ASP A 203 2.19 16.30 3.47
C ASP A 203 3.46 16.36 2.60
N GLY A 204 3.57 15.51 1.57
CA GLY A 204 4.54 15.63 0.49
C GLY A 204 5.74 14.67 0.53
N GLU A 205 5.88 13.80 1.53
CA GLU A 205 7.11 12.98 1.66
C GLU A 205 6.88 11.46 1.69
N ALA A 206 5.74 10.95 2.18
CA ALA A 206 5.31 9.56 1.98
C ALA A 206 3.89 9.39 2.52
N GLN A 207 3.02 8.71 1.79
CA GLN A 207 1.63 8.52 2.17
C GLN A 207 1.38 7.10 2.69
N GLU A 208 1.20 6.94 4.01
CA GLU A 208 0.38 5.83 4.53
C GLU A 208 -1.07 6.29 4.45
N VAL A 209 -1.65 6.17 3.26
CA VAL A 209 -3.05 6.47 3.00
C VAL A 209 -3.85 5.20 3.11
N VAL A 210 -4.91 5.25 3.89
CA VAL A 210 -5.83 4.11 4.03
C VAL A 210 -6.95 4.26 3.04
N THR A 211 -7.10 3.26 2.18
CA THR A 211 -8.17 3.21 1.20
C THR A 211 -9.42 2.55 1.79
N TYR A 212 -10.60 3.08 1.47
CA TYR A 212 -11.88 2.46 1.82
C TYR A 212 -12.99 2.77 0.80
N PHE A 213 -14.10 2.05 0.94
CA PHE A 213 -15.23 2.07 0.03
C PHE A 213 -16.53 2.21 0.84
N PRO A 214 -17.32 3.28 0.64
CA PRO A 214 -18.60 3.49 1.35
C PRO A 214 -19.77 2.72 0.74
#